data_AF-A0A7L4R9T8-F1
#
_entry.id   AF-A0A7L4R9T8-F1
#
_cell.length_a   1.000
_cell.length_b   1.000
_cell.length_c   1.000
_cell.angle_alpha   90.00
_cell.angle_beta   90.00
_cell.angle_gamma   90.00
#
_symmetry.space_group_name_H-M   'P 1'
#
loop_
_entity.id
_entity.type
_entity.pdbx_description
1 polymer ?
#
loop_
_entity_poly.entity_id
_entity_poly.type
_entity_poly.pdbx_seq_one_letter_code
_entity_poly.pdbx_strand_id
1 'polypeptide(L)'
;MALKRPNLFICTSLTRKLALPEKEREREIAKLRHSVGMIEGIAKRCGASVWCAFKEGNWKEEGNPRDFVPRDLKWAKECDAAILFPEASYGVRVEMGWLSAFAKPMLRLHEDSETPRPRYGLEENLGAAGGYGYYTSYEPGSSHYHFYPVSNLVFNKTVYNAERSIEDFIRKATSIDPKLLRHGQDKRARAYRMPVYGNWNSHFNLFISAPFTQLYDEPVNDPKARELVETIQGAAKEVDKSVQFQTEFLEWHQRFCNVAGVSAHWSRDCKGAILFPEASYGVRVEMGWLSAFGKPMLRLHEGEIRYRCGLEKHLGHVPNSRVEDRVFRSLDDVKRLVKEFVESLNA
;
A
#
# COMPACT_ATOMS: atom_id res chain seq x y z
N MET A 1 -25.66 -16.92 20.54
CA MET A 1 -24.72 -15.79 20.29
C MET A 1 -25.05 -15.21 18.93
N ALA A 2 -25.28 -13.89 18.83
CA ALA A 2 -25.51 -13.27 17.52
C ALA A 2 -24.21 -13.32 16.71
N LEU A 3 -24.29 -13.80 15.46
CA LEU A 3 -23.14 -13.76 14.55
C LEU A 3 -22.79 -12.30 14.27
N LYS A 4 -21.52 -11.92 14.50
CA LYS A 4 -21.01 -10.59 14.17
C LYS A 4 -21.19 -10.36 12.67
N ARG A 5 -21.84 -9.25 12.29
CA ARG A 5 -21.94 -8.83 10.89
C ARG A 5 -20.55 -8.43 10.38
N PRO A 6 -20.09 -8.95 9.23
CA PRO A 6 -18.80 -8.54 8.69
C PRO A 6 -18.82 -7.10 8.19
N ASN A 7 -17.68 -6.42 8.23
CA ASN A 7 -17.49 -5.05 7.77
C ASN A 7 -16.59 -5.01 6.54
N LEU A 8 -17.07 -4.39 5.46
CA LEU A 8 -16.35 -4.18 4.21
C LEU A 8 -15.93 -2.72 4.11
N PHE A 9 -14.63 -2.47 3.90
CA PHE A 9 -14.13 -1.12 3.69
C PHE A 9 -13.92 -0.84 2.20
N ILE A 10 -14.51 0.24 1.68
CA ILE A 10 -14.29 0.67 0.29
C ILE A 10 -13.28 1.82 0.27
N CYS A 11 -12.13 1.55 -0.33
CA CYS A 11 -11.05 2.52 -0.57
C CYS A 11 -11.19 3.07 -1.99
N THR A 12 -11.32 4.39 -2.13
CA THR A 12 -11.46 5.02 -3.45
C THR A 12 -10.92 6.45 -3.42
N SER A 13 -10.96 7.14 -4.56
CA SER A 13 -10.36 8.45 -4.74
C SER A 13 -11.36 9.45 -5.29
N LEU A 14 -11.71 10.44 -4.48
CA LEU A 14 -12.51 11.58 -4.93
C LEU A 14 -11.63 12.80 -5.26
N THR A 15 -10.48 12.98 -4.62
CA THR A 15 -9.64 14.19 -4.77
C THR A 15 -9.31 14.49 -6.24
N ARG A 16 -8.94 13.48 -7.02
CA ARG A 16 -8.67 13.65 -8.46
C ARG A 16 -9.94 13.98 -9.24
N LYS A 17 -11.07 13.36 -8.88
CA LYS A 17 -12.37 13.57 -9.51
C LYS A 17 -12.95 14.96 -9.15
N LEU A 18 -12.63 15.51 -7.98
CA LEU A 18 -13.03 16.86 -7.55
C LEU A 18 -12.29 17.97 -8.28
N ALA A 19 -11.05 17.73 -8.70
CA ALA A 19 -10.25 18.65 -9.49
C ALA A 19 -10.70 18.76 -10.96
N LEU A 20 -11.64 17.92 -11.40
CA LEU A 20 -12.21 17.97 -12.75
C LEU A 20 -13.16 19.16 -12.92
N PRO A 21 -13.35 19.65 -14.16
CA PRO A 21 -14.42 20.58 -14.50
C PRO A 21 -15.78 20.06 -14.00
N GLU A 22 -16.68 20.95 -13.59
CA GLU A 22 -17.93 20.61 -12.89
C GLU A 22 -18.73 19.49 -13.56
N LYS A 23 -18.97 19.59 -14.87
CA LYS A 23 -19.71 18.59 -15.64
C LYS A 23 -19.04 17.21 -15.64
N GLU A 24 -17.71 17.17 -15.70
CA GLU A 24 -16.94 15.93 -15.65
C GLU A 24 -16.90 15.36 -14.22
N ARG A 25 -16.69 16.22 -13.23
CA ARG A 25 -16.74 15.88 -11.80
C ARG A 25 -18.07 15.23 -11.44
N GLU A 26 -19.20 15.82 -11.83
CA GLU A 26 -20.53 15.25 -11.55
C GLU A 26 -20.72 13.87 -12.17
N ARG A 27 -20.28 13.69 -13.42
CA ARG A 27 -20.32 12.41 -14.12
C ARG A 27 -19.48 11.35 -13.41
N GLU A 28 -18.27 11.70 -13.01
CA GLU A 28 -17.34 10.81 -12.31
C GLU A 28 -17.84 10.44 -10.91
N ILE A 29 -18.40 11.41 -10.17
CA ILE A 29 -19.05 11.16 -8.88
C ILE A 29 -20.28 10.24 -9.06
N ALA A 30 -21.08 10.44 -10.11
CA ALA A 30 -22.23 9.58 -10.39
C ALA A 30 -21.83 8.13 -10.68
N LYS A 31 -20.75 7.90 -11.44
CA LYS A 31 -20.19 6.56 -11.67
C LYS A 31 -19.73 5.90 -10.37
N LEU A 32 -19.03 6.65 -9.53
CA LEU A 32 -18.55 6.14 -8.24
C LEU A 32 -19.73 5.82 -7.30
N ARG A 33 -20.74 6.70 -7.23
CA ARG A 33 -22.00 6.46 -6.50
C ARG A 33 -22.68 5.17 -6.94
N HIS A 34 -22.79 4.96 -8.25
CA HIS A 34 -23.38 3.74 -8.80
C HIS A 34 -22.59 2.49 -8.40
N SER A 35 -21.25 2.53 -8.54
CA SER A 35 -20.38 1.40 -8.22
C SER A 35 -20.41 1.04 -6.72
N VAL A 36 -20.38 2.05 -5.84
CA VAL A 36 -20.52 1.86 -4.39
C VAL A 36 -21.91 1.33 -4.05
N GLY A 37 -22.98 1.86 -4.65
CA GLY A 37 -24.35 1.38 -4.42
C GLY A 37 -24.54 -0.09 -4.83
N MET A 38 -23.91 -0.51 -5.93
CA MET A 38 -23.87 -1.91 -6.35
C MET A 38 -23.18 -2.80 -5.30
N ILE A 39 -21.97 -2.41 -4.85
CA ILE A 39 -21.21 -3.13 -3.81
C ILE A 39 -22.03 -3.23 -2.52
N GLU A 40 -22.69 -2.15 -2.10
CA GLU A 40 -23.55 -2.14 -0.91
C GLU A 40 -24.74 -3.09 -1.03
N GLY A 41 -25.38 -3.13 -2.20
CA GLY A 41 -26.45 -4.08 -2.49
C GLY A 41 -25.98 -5.52 -2.33
N ILE A 42 -24.81 -5.86 -2.88
CA ILE A 42 -24.20 -7.20 -2.77
C ILE A 42 -23.81 -7.52 -1.32
N ALA A 43 -23.13 -6.58 -0.64
CA ALA A 43 -22.70 -6.74 0.75
C ALA A 43 -23.90 -6.98 1.68
N LYS A 44 -25.00 -6.23 1.49
CA LYS A 44 -26.25 -6.43 2.24
C LYS A 44 -26.82 -7.84 2.04
N ARG A 45 -26.82 -8.38 0.81
CA ARG A 45 -27.24 -9.77 0.54
C ARG A 45 -26.34 -10.80 1.22
N CYS A 46 -25.06 -10.47 1.41
CA CYS A 46 -24.09 -11.30 2.14
C CYS A 46 -24.15 -11.12 3.66
N GLY A 47 -25.02 -10.22 4.18
CA GLY A 47 -25.08 -9.92 5.61
C GLY A 47 -23.92 -9.05 6.12
N ALA A 48 -23.20 -8.38 5.23
CA ALA A 48 -22.09 -7.48 5.55
C ALA A 48 -22.53 -6.00 5.57
N SER A 49 -21.86 -5.21 6.40
CA SER A 49 -21.92 -3.76 6.46
C SER A 49 -20.83 -3.14 5.58
N VAL A 50 -21.08 -1.96 5.02
CA VAL A 50 -20.12 -1.26 4.16
C VAL A 50 -19.72 0.07 4.80
N TRP A 51 -18.42 0.34 4.81
CA TRP A 51 -17.83 1.62 5.19
C TRP A 51 -17.19 2.27 3.96
N CYS A 52 -17.54 3.52 3.69
CA CYS A 52 -17.04 4.27 2.54
C CYS A 52 -16.98 5.75 2.92
N ALA A 53 -15.77 6.29 2.92
CA ALA A 53 -15.47 7.65 3.39
C ALA A 53 -16.32 8.71 2.68
N PHE A 54 -16.43 8.61 1.35
CA PHE A 54 -17.19 9.56 0.55
C PHE A 54 -18.68 9.48 0.77
N LYS A 55 -19.23 8.28 1.02
CA LYS A 55 -20.65 8.15 1.32
C LYS A 55 -20.98 8.88 2.63
N GLU A 56 -20.14 8.72 3.65
CA GLU A 56 -20.30 9.42 4.93
C GLU A 56 -20.14 10.94 4.78
N GLY A 57 -19.26 11.40 3.89
CA GLY A 57 -19.10 12.80 3.49
C GLY A 57 -20.16 13.33 2.50
N ASN A 58 -21.26 12.60 2.26
CA ASN A 58 -22.30 12.95 1.29
C ASN A 58 -21.75 13.25 -0.12
N TRP A 59 -20.68 12.56 -0.52
CA TRP A 59 -20.01 12.68 -1.82
C TRP A 59 -19.45 14.07 -2.12
N LYS A 60 -19.18 14.84 -1.05
CA LYS A 60 -18.48 16.11 -1.13
C LYS A 60 -17.00 15.90 -0.82
N GLU A 61 -16.21 16.96 -0.95
CA GLU A 61 -14.84 16.97 -0.46
C GLU A 61 -14.81 16.45 0.98
N GLU A 62 -13.89 15.52 1.25
CA GLU A 62 -13.68 15.03 2.60
C GLU A 62 -13.38 16.24 3.50
N GLY A 63 -14.00 16.25 4.68
CA GLY A 63 -13.87 17.34 5.64
C GLY A 63 -12.46 17.50 6.18
N ASN A 64 -12.32 17.98 7.42
CA ASN A 64 -10.99 18.19 8.00
C ASN A 64 -10.20 16.87 8.01
N PRO A 65 -9.00 16.82 7.40
CA PRO A 65 -8.14 15.63 7.41
C PRO A 65 -7.74 15.09 8.78
N ARG A 66 -7.81 15.92 9.82
CA ARG A 66 -7.66 15.46 11.21
C ARG A 66 -8.74 14.46 11.63
N ASP A 67 -9.89 14.50 10.99
CA ASP A 67 -11.04 13.68 11.35
C ASP A 67 -11.08 12.39 10.52
N PHE A 68 -10.79 12.47 9.22
CA PHE A 68 -10.91 11.29 8.35
C PHE A 68 -9.71 10.34 8.41
N VAL A 69 -8.47 10.84 8.57
CA VAL A 69 -7.28 9.96 8.58
C VAL A 69 -7.30 8.94 9.73
N PRO A 70 -7.59 9.34 11.00
CA PRO A 70 -7.71 8.38 12.09
C PRO A 70 -8.91 7.44 11.92
N ARG A 71 -10.02 7.92 11.35
CA ARG A 71 -11.20 7.11 11.04
C ARG A 71 -10.88 6.03 10.02
N ASP A 72 -10.24 6.38 8.91
CA ASP A 72 -9.94 5.44 7.83
C ASP A 72 -8.93 4.38 8.26
N LEU A 73 -7.95 4.76 9.08
CA LEU A 73 -7.05 3.78 9.72
C LEU A 73 -7.81 2.84 10.65
N LYS A 74 -8.73 3.37 11.47
CA LYS A 74 -9.58 2.55 12.33
C LYS A 74 -10.42 1.58 11.49
N TRP A 75 -11.03 2.04 10.41
CA TRP A 75 -11.78 1.20 9.48
C TRP A 75 -10.90 0.13 8.84
N ALA A 76 -9.70 0.48 8.38
CA ALA A 76 -8.74 -0.49 7.84
C ALA A 76 -8.33 -1.55 8.88
N LYS A 77 -8.25 -1.18 10.16
CA LYS A 77 -7.96 -2.11 11.25
C LYS A 77 -9.14 -3.01 11.59
N GLU A 78 -10.35 -2.48 11.59
CA GLU A 78 -11.57 -3.14 12.07
C GLU A 78 -12.36 -3.88 10.98
N CYS A 79 -12.08 -3.60 9.69
CA CYS A 79 -12.76 -4.26 8.59
C CYS A 79 -12.37 -5.74 8.51
N ASP A 80 -13.24 -6.54 7.91
CA ASP A 80 -12.98 -7.96 7.64
C ASP A 80 -12.43 -8.14 6.22
N ALA A 81 -12.73 -7.21 5.31
CA ALA A 81 -12.21 -7.15 3.95
C ALA A 81 -12.26 -5.73 3.39
N ALA A 82 -11.56 -5.49 2.28
CA ALA A 82 -11.63 -4.23 1.56
C ALA A 82 -11.82 -4.40 0.06
N ILE A 83 -12.49 -3.43 -0.56
CA ILE A 83 -12.58 -3.26 -2.02
C ILE A 83 -11.92 -1.95 -2.39
N LEU A 84 -11.01 -1.97 -3.36
CA LEU A 84 -10.20 -0.83 -3.72
C LEU A 84 -10.47 -0.42 -5.16
N PHE A 85 -10.59 0.89 -5.36
CA PHE A 85 -10.54 1.56 -6.65
C PHE A 85 -9.19 2.27 -6.75
N PRO A 86 -8.10 1.57 -7.15
CA PRO A 86 -6.74 2.07 -7.01
C PRO A 86 -6.38 3.20 -7.98
N GLU A 87 -7.27 3.59 -8.92
CA GLU A 87 -7.12 4.64 -9.94
C GLU A 87 -6.11 5.72 -9.52
N ALA A 88 -4.86 5.65 -9.98
CA ALA A 88 -3.74 6.56 -9.69
C ALA A 88 -3.77 7.29 -8.31
N SER A 89 -4.35 6.69 -7.28
CA SER A 89 -4.73 7.43 -6.08
C SER A 89 -3.63 7.27 -5.06
N TYR A 90 -3.10 8.40 -4.62
CA TYR A 90 -2.14 8.37 -3.54
C TYR A 90 -2.79 7.83 -2.25
N GLY A 91 -4.01 8.30 -1.95
CA GLY A 91 -4.75 7.92 -0.75
C GLY A 91 -4.93 6.41 -0.65
N VAL A 92 -5.50 5.81 -1.71
CA VAL A 92 -5.78 4.37 -1.76
C VAL A 92 -4.51 3.52 -1.62
N ARG A 93 -3.33 4.00 -2.04
CA ARG A 93 -2.07 3.25 -1.90
C ARG A 93 -1.57 3.20 -0.46
N VAL A 94 -1.76 4.28 0.30
CA VAL A 94 -1.47 4.28 1.74
C VAL A 94 -2.44 3.33 2.45
N GLU A 95 -3.73 3.37 2.09
CA GLU A 95 -4.74 2.46 2.63
C GLU A 95 -4.42 0.99 2.28
N MET A 96 -3.91 0.70 1.08
CA MET A 96 -3.37 -0.62 0.73
C MET A 96 -2.25 -1.05 1.68
N GLY A 97 -1.37 -0.13 2.04
CA GLY A 97 -0.37 -0.34 3.09
C GLY A 97 -1.03 -0.71 4.42
N TRP A 98 -1.99 0.08 4.90
CA TRP A 98 -2.72 -0.25 6.15
C TRP A 98 -3.38 -1.63 6.11
N LEU A 99 -4.14 -1.90 5.06
CA LEU A 99 -4.86 -3.16 4.88
C LEU A 99 -3.92 -4.35 4.86
N SER A 100 -2.79 -4.26 4.14
CA SER A 100 -1.79 -5.34 4.12
C SER A 100 -1.04 -5.49 5.45
N ALA A 101 -0.70 -4.39 6.13
CA ALA A 101 -0.14 -4.42 7.49
C ALA A 101 -1.03 -5.18 8.48
N PHE A 102 -2.35 -5.07 8.32
CA PHE A 102 -3.36 -5.77 9.12
C PHE A 102 -3.86 -7.08 8.50
N ALA A 103 -3.19 -7.58 7.46
CA ALA A 103 -3.51 -8.83 6.78
C ALA A 103 -4.94 -8.91 6.23
N LYS A 104 -5.51 -7.79 5.78
CA LYS A 104 -6.87 -7.73 5.26
C LYS A 104 -6.97 -8.31 3.84
N PRO A 105 -7.96 -9.16 3.55
CA PRO A 105 -8.35 -9.49 2.20
C PRO A 105 -8.75 -8.24 1.42
N MET A 106 -8.33 -8.18 0.16
CA MET A 106 -8.50 -7.02 -0.70
C MET A 106 -9.02 -7.45 -2.07
N LEU A 107 -10.00 -6.74 -2.63
CA LEU A 107 -10.43 -6.88 -4.01
C LEU A 107 -10.16 -5.58 -4.75
N ARG A 108 -9.32 -5.60 -5.79
CA ARG A 108 -9.02 -4.42 -6.60
C ARG A 108 -9.93 -4.38 -7.82
N LEU A 109 -10.62 -3.27 -8.01
CA LEU A 109 -11.51 -3.01 -9.14
C LEU A 109 -10.83 -2.04 -10.11
N HIS A 110 -10.67 -2.46 -11.37
CA HIS A 110 -10.05 -1.66 -12.43
C HIS A 110 -11.09 -1.27 -13.50
N GLU A 111 -11.07 -0.02 -13.95
CA GLU A 111 -11.89 0.44 -15.07
C GLU A 111 -11.38 -0.11 -16.41
N ASP A 112 -12.28 -0.44 -17.36
CA ASP A 112 -11.96 -1.03 -18.68
C ASP A 112 -10.98 -0.21 -19.55
N SER A 113 -11.00 1.12 -19.43
CA SER A 113 -10.08 2.01 -20.15
C SER A 113 -8.65 1.96 -19.61
N GLU A 114 -8.55 1.56 -18.34
CA GLU A 114 -7.37 1.00 -17.71
C GLU A 114 -7.43 -0.52 -17.86
N THR A 115 -7.54 -1.01 -19.11
CA THR A 115 -6.82 -2.25 -19.40
C THR A 115 -5.45 -2.04 -18.77
N PRO A 116 -4.98 -2.91 -17.87
CA PRO A 116 -3.58 -2.89 -17.55
C PRO A 116 -2.93 -3.10 -18.90
N ARG A 117 -2.58 -2.02 -19.61
CA ARG A 117 -1.67 -2.10 -20.73
C ARG A 117 -0.51 -2.81 -20.05
N PRO A 118 -0.16 -4.04 -20.47
CA PRO A 118 1.02 -4.66 -19.97
C PRO A 118 2.12 -3.70 -20.38
N ARG A 119 2.50 -2.80 -19.47
CA ARG A 119 3.59 -1.85 -19.67
C ARG A 119 4.83 -2.67 -19.41
N TYR A 120 5.12 -3.50 -20.41
CA TYR A 120 6.36 -4.18 -20.72
C TYR A 120 6.77 -5.39 -19.84
N GLY A 121 7.12 -6.48 -20.53
CA GLY A 121 8.34 -7.26 -20.25
C GLY A 121 8.24 -8.61 -19.55
N LEU A 122 7.14 -8.95 -18.88
CA LEU A 122 7.11 -10.14 -17.99
C LEU A 122 5.99 -11.15 -18.29
N GLU A 123 5.18 -10.94 -19.33
CA GLU A 123 4.09 -11.85 -19.72
C GLU A 123 4.19 -12.37 -21.17
N GLU A 124 5.30 -12.17 -21.89
CA GLU A 124 5.48 -12.76 -23.23
C GLU A 124 5.53 -14.31 -23.22
N ASN A 125 5.57 -14.95 -22.05
CA ASN A 125 5.42 -16.41 -21.94
C ASN A 125 3.98 -16.91 -21.72
N LEU A 126 2.97 -16.05 -21.72
CA LEU A 126 1.55 -16.46 -21.66
C LEU A 126 0.82 -16.37 -23.01
N GLY A 127 1.53 -16.00 -24.08
CA GLY A 127 0.98 -15.80 -25.42
C GLY A 127 0.91 -17.04 -26.33
N ALA A 128 1.13 -18.26 -25.83
CA ALA A 128 1.20 -19.45 -26.70
C ALA A 128 0.39 -20.66 -26.19
N ALA A 129 -0.88 -20.47 -25.86
CA ALA A 129 -1.90 -21.52 -26.00
C ALA A 129 -3.29 -20.86 -25.98
N GLY A 130 -4.04 -21.01 -27.07
CA GLY A 130 -5.33 -20.34 -27.26
C GLY A 130 -6.44 -20.81 -26.32
N GLY A 131 -7.53 -20.04 -26.28
CA GLY A 131 -8.79 -20.48 -25.68
C GLY A 131 -9.52 -19.36 -24.95
N TYR A 132 -10.70 -19.00 -25.47
CA TYR A 132 -11.73 -18.27 -24.74
C TYR A 132 -12.02 -18.96 -23.40
N GLY A 133 -11.81 -18.29 -22.27
CA GLY A 133 -12.13 -18.88 -20.96
C GLY A 133 -11.68 -18.05 -19.77
N TYR A 134 -12.60 -17.96 -18.80
CA TYR A 134 -12.46 -17.59 -17.39
C TYR A 134 -11.05 -17.39 -16.80
N TYR A 135 -10.82 -16.23 -16.18
CA TYR A 135 -9.81 -16.09 -15.12
C TYR A 135 -10.44 -15.44 -13.88
N THR A 136 -11.00 -16.28 -13.01
CA THR A 136 -10.88 -16.08 -11.56
C THR A 136 -9.77 -17.02 -11.09
N SER A 137 -8.54 -16.81 -11.55
CA SER A 137 -7.41 -17.63 -11.09
C SER A 137 -7.04 -17.21 -9.67
N TYR A 138 -7.22 -18.15 -8.74
CA TYR A 138 -6.43 -18.24 -7.53
C TYR A 138 -5.20 -19.08 -7.91
N GLU A 139 -4.30 -18.54 -8.75
CA GLU A 139 -3.07 -19.24 -9.14
C GLU A 139 -1.81 -18.43 -8.78
N PRO A 140 -0.79 -19.09 -8.20
CA PRO A 140 0.48 -18.46 -7.84
C PRO A 140 1.36 -18.37 -9.09
N GLY A 141 1.27 -17.25 -9.79
CA GLY A 141 2.09 -16.98 -10.97
C GLY A 141 2.21 -15.50 -11.25
N SER A 142 3.35 -14.92 -10.86
CA SER A 142 3.92 -13.64 -11.31
C SER A 142 2.99 -12.41 -11.44
N SER A 143 2.84 -11.70 -10.32
CA SER A 143 2.91 -10.23 -10.27
C SER A 143 3.27 -9.82 -8.83
N HIS A 144 4.04 -8.74 -8.68
CA HIS A 144 4.83 -8.42 -7.46
C HIS A 144 3.99 -7.93 -6.25
N TYR A 145 2.71 -8.32 -6.15
CA TYR A 145 1.80 -7.90 -5.08
C TYR A 145 0.89 -9.02 -4.54
N HIS A 146 1.11 -10.29 -4.93
CA HIS A 146 0.19 -11.41 -4.65
C HIS A 146 0.29 -12.09 -3.26
N PHE A 147 1.04 -11.54 -2.31
CA PHE A 147 1.32 -12.23 -1.03
C PHE A 147 0.37 -11.89 0.12
N TYR A 148 -0.64 -11.07 -0.15
CA TYR A 148 -1.84 -10.92 0.65
C TYR A 148 -3.00 -11.46 -0.20
N PRO A 149 -4.14 -11.92 0.35
CA PRO A 149 -5.28 -12.32 -0.44
C PRO A 149 -5.89 -11.09 -1.15
N VAL A 150 -5.20 -10.65 -2.20
CA VAL A 150 -5.55 -9.56 -3.10
C VAL A 150 -6.04 -10.22 -4.38
N SER A 151 -7.34 -10.23 -4.56
CA SER A 151 -7.95 -10.61 -5.83
C SER A 151 -8.00 -9.36 -6.71
N ASN A 152 -7.60 -9.48 -7.98
CA ASN A 152 -7.80 -8.42 -8.98
C ASN A 152 -9.04 -8.77 -9.79
N LEU A 153 -9.92 -7.79 -9.99
CA LEU A 153 -11.08 -7.89 -10.87
C LEU A 153 -11.07 -6.73 -11.85
N VAL A 154 -11.04 -7.05 -13.14
CA VAL A 154 -11.24 -6.08 -14.22
C VAL A 154 -12.74 -6.02 -14.54
N PHE A 155 -13.32 -4.81 -14.51
CA PHE A 155 -14.75 -4.58 -14.67
C PHE A 155 -15.20 -4.70 -16.13
N ASN A 156 -15.15 -5.90 -16.72
CA ASN A 156 -15.57 -6.11 -18.10
C ASN A 156 -17.08 -5.86 -18.29
N LYS A 157 -17.49 -5.53 -19.53
CA LYS A 157 -18.83 -5.12 -20.01
C LYS A 157 -20.04 -6.01 -19.66
N THR A 158 -19.89 -7.07 -18.90
CA THR A 158 -21.03 -7.83 -18.34
C THR A 158 -21.08 -7.62 -16.83
N VAL A 159 -21.85 -6.61 -16.41
CA VAL A 159 -22.15 -6.25 -15.00
C VAL A 159 -22.44 -7.48 -14.13
N TYR A 160 -23.11 -8.49 -14.71
CA TYR A 160 -23.44 -9.75 -14.04
C TYR A 160 -22.21 -10.52 -13.49
N ASN A 161 -21.09 -10.52 -14.22
CA ASN A 161 -19.88 -11.23 -13.80
C ASN A 161 -19.13 -10.50 -12.68
N ALA A 162 -19.20 -9.17 -12.66
CA ALA A 162 -18.61 -8.36 -11.60
C ALA A 162 -19.37 -8.54 -10.29
N GLU A 163 -20.71 -8.51 -10.31
CA GLU A 163 -21.51 -8.70 -9.10
C GLU A 163 -21.25 -10.06 -8.43
N ARG A 164 -21.25 -11.15 -9.22
CA ARG A 164 -20.99 -12.50 -8.70
C ARG A 164 -19.59 -12.61 -8.11
N SER A 165 -18.59 -12.02 -8.75
CA SER A 165 -17.21 -12.08 -8.25
C SER A 165 -17.01 -11.27 -6.97
N ILE A 166 -17.68 -10.11 -6.85
CA ILE A 166 -17.71 -9.33 -5.61
C ILE A 166 -18.43 -10.12 -4.52
N GLU A 167 -19.55 -10.76 -4.84
CA GLU A 167 -20.30 -11.60 -3.90
C GLU A 167 -19.45 -12.77 -3.39
N ASP A 168 -18.79 -13.49 -4.30
CA ASP A 168 -17.90 -14.60 -3.96
C ASP A 168 -16.72 -14.13 -3.12
N PHE A 169 -16.13 -12.97 -3.43
CA PHE A 169 -15.08 -12.35 -2.63
C PHE A 169 -15.58 -12.05 -1.21
N ILE A 170 -16.73 -11.39 -1.05
CA ILE A 170 -17.27 -11.05 0.28
C ILE A 170 -17.54 -12.33 1.07
N ARG A 171 -18.14 -13.36 0.47
CA ARG A 171 -18.42 -14.64 1.16
C ARG A 171 -17.14 -15.35 1.60
N LYS A 172 -16.12 -15.39 0.74
CA LYS A 172 -14.81 -15.98 1.07
C LYS A 172 -14.09 -15.17 2.14
N ALA A 173 -13.95 -13.86 1.96
CA ALA A 173 -13.21 -13.01 2.88
C ALA A 173 -13.81 -13.00 4.29
N THR A 174 -15.14 -13.08 4.39
CA THR A 174 -15.85 -13.09 5.68
C THR A 174 -15.94 -14.46 6.35
N SER A 175 -15.59 -15.54 5.63
CA SER A 175 -15.51 -16.89 6.18
C SER A 175 -14.09 -17.31 6.60
N ILE A 176 -13.06 -16.55 6.21
CA ILE A 176 -11.68 -16.82 6.63
C ILE A 176 -11.53 -16.45 8.12
N ASP A 177 -11.05 -17.41 8.93
CA ASP A 177 -10.68 -17.12 10.33
C ASP A 177 -9.53 -16.10 10.37
N PRO A 178 -9.72 -14.90 10.95
CA PRO A 178 -8.65 -13.90 11.07
C PRO A 178 -7.42 -14.38 11.82
N LYS A 179 -7.53 -15.45 12.63
CA LYS A 179 -6.38 -16.09 13.28
C LYS A 179 -5.51 -16.85 12.28
N LEU A 180 -6.07 -17.43 11.22
CA LEU A 180 -5.30 -18.12 10.18
C LEU A 180 -4.44 -17.14 9.38
N LEU A 181 -4.98 -15.97 9.05
CA LEU A 181 -4.24 -14.90 8.37
C LEU A 181 -3.10 -14.36 9.25
N ARG A 182 -3.35 -14.19 10.55
CA ARG A 182 -2.33 -13.73 11.52
C ARG A 182 -1.28 -14.79 11.84
N HIS A 183 -1.64 -16.06 11.93
CA HIS A 183 -0.70 -17.15 12.21
C HIS A 183 0.32 -17.35 11.09
N GLY A 184 -0.06 -17.04 9.84
CA GLY A 184 0.87 -16.97 8.71
C GLY A 184 1.87 -15.82 8.81
N GLN A 185 1.54 -14.74 9.52
CA GLN A 185 2.44 -13.61 9.78
C GLN A 185 3.30 -13.84 11.04
N ASP A 186 2.72 -14.32 12.14
CA ASP A 186 3.41 -14.40 13.43
C ASP A 186 4.38 -15.59 13.53
N LYS A 187 4.11 -16.67 12.79
CA LYS A 187 5.15 -17.68 12.60
C LYS A 187 6.13 -17.09 11.61
N ARG A 188 7.34 -16.71 12.11
CA ARG A 188 8.58 -16.69 11.31
C ARG A 188 8.41 -17.82 10.32
N ALA A 189 8.20 -17.47 9.04
CA ALA A 189 7.84 -18.43 8.01
C ALA A 189 8.68 -19.67 8.29
N ARG A 190 8.05 -20.83 8.52
CA ARG A 190 8.80 -22.08 8.57
C ARG A 190 9.46 -22.12 7.21
N ALA A 191 10.69 -21.65 7.17
CA ALA A 191 11.53 -21.69 6.02
C ALA A 191 11.58 -23.18 5.72
N TYR A 192 10.91 -23.59 4.66
CA TYR A 192 11.39 -24.74 3.92
C TYR A 192 12.89 -24.48 3.79
N ARG A 193 13.70 -25.34 4.41
CA ARG A 193 15.16 -25.23 4.44
C ARG A 193 15.66 -25.25 3.00
N MET A 194 15.65 -24.11 2.33
CA MET A 194 16.62 -23.81 1.30
C MET A 194 17.87 -23.34 2.05
N PRO A 195 19.00 -24.05 1.91
CA PRO A 195 20.21 -23.79 2.69
C PRO A 195 20.95 -22.59 2.10
N VAL A 196 20.35 -21.40 2.17
CA VAL A 196 21.08 -20.16 1.93
C VAL A 196 20.47 -19.06 2.81
N TYR A 197 21.25 -18.59 3.79
CA TYR A 197 21.02 -17.39 4.61
C TYR A 197 20.01 -17.48 5.77
N GLY A 198 20.31 -18.32 6.76
CA GLY A 198 19.57 -18.45 8.03
C GLY A 198 19.87 -17.41 9.12
N ASN A 199 20.39 -16.20 8.82
CA ASN A 199 20.82 -15.25 9.87
C ASN A 199 20.36 -13.79 9.72
N TRP A 200 19.44 -13.49 8.80
CA TRP A 200 19.04 -12.10 8.48
C TRP A 200 17.67 -11.71 9.07
N ASN A 201 17.32 -12.23 10.24
CA ASN A 201 16.08 -11.87 10.93
C ASN A 201 16.33 -10.81 12.02
N SER A 202 15.60 -9.68 11.95
CA SER A 202 15.23 -8.77 13.06
C SER A 202 16.25 -7.80 13.69
N HIS A 203 17.22 -7.25 12.96
CA HIS A 203 18.19 -6.29 13.54
C HIS A 203 18.27 -4.89 12.88
N PHE A 204 17.31 -4.53 12.02
CA PHE A 204 17.33 -3.21 11.38
C PHE A 204 16.71 -2.12 12.26
N ASN A 205 17.55 -1.20 12.76
CA ASN A 205 17.08 -0.04 13.52
C ASN A 205 16.43 1.03 12.62
N LEU A 206 16.84 1.15 11.34
CA LEU A 206 16.37 2.19 10.42
C LEU A 206 16.15 1.65 9.00
N PHE A 207 15.03 2.02 8.38
CA PHE A 207 14.73 1.69 6.98
C PHE A 207 14.92 2.91 6.07
N ILE A 208 15.48 2.72 4.87
CA ILE A 208 15.59 3.78 3.86
C ILE A 208 14.85 3.34 2.60
N SER A 209 13.86 4.12 2.18
CA SER A 209 13.20 3.95 0.88
C SER A 209 13.67 5.04 -0.08
N ALA A 210 14.70 4.74 -0.86
CA ALA A 210 15.31 5.68 -1.80
C ALA A 210 14.71 5.59 -3.21
N PRO A 211 14.81 6.65 -4.02
CA PRO A 211 14.33 6.70 -5.40
C PRO A 211 15.17 5.82 -6.33
N PHE A 212 15.06 4.50 -6.20
CA PHE A 212 15.68 3.57 -7.13
C PHE A 212 14.77 3.21 -8.32
N THR A 213 13.59 3.81 -8.42
CA THR A 213 12.62 3.40 -9.43
C THR A 213 12.08 4.61 -10.19
N GLN A 214 12.70 4.93 -11.32
CA GLN A 214 11.83 4.98 -12.48
C GLN A 214 11.38 3.54 -12.71
N LEU A 215 10.06 3.31 -12.81
CA LEU A 215 9.49 2.04 -13.28
C LEU A 215 10.42 1.47 -14.36
N TYR A 216 11.03 0.28 -14.19
CA TYR A 216 11.61 -0.65 -15.19
C TYR A 216 12.80 -1.44 -14.62
N ASP A 217 13.02 -2.65 -15.16
CA ASP A 217 13.95 -3.72 -14.74
C ASP A 217 15.45 -3.42 -14.87
N GLU A 218 15.85 -2.15 -14.96
CA GLU A 218 17.26 -1.81 -14.86
C GLU A 218 17.51 -1.25 -13.46
N PRO A 219 18.50 -1.77 -12.70
CA PRO A 219 18.98 -1.06 -11.52
C PRO A 219 19.33 0.33 -12.01
N VAL A 220 18.59 1.33 -11.54
CA VAL A 220 18.85 2.71 -11.86
C VAL A 220 20.25 3.00 -11.31
N ASN A 221 21.24 2.87 -12.18
CA ASN A 221 22.63 3.30 -11.98
C ASN A 221 22.69 4.83 -12.01
N ASP A 222 21.70 5.51 -11.42
CA ASP A 222 21.73 6.95 -11.24
C ASP A 222 22.78 7.24 -10.15
N PRO A 223 23.92 7.82 -10.53
CA PRO A 223 24.98 8.10 -9.56
C PRO A 223 24.47 9.00 -8.43
N LYS A 224 23.49 9.88 -8.69
CA LYS A 224 22.92 10.77 -7.68
C LYS A 224 22.08 10.01 -6.65
N ALA A 225 21.26 9.04 -7.09
CA ALA A 225 20.49 8.21 -6.17
C ALA A 225 21.41 7.36 -5.28
N ARG A 226 22.49 6.83 -5.86
CA ARG A 226 23.52 6.10 -5.12
C ARG A 226 24.24 7.00 -4.11
N GLU A 227 24.73 8.16 -4.54
CA GLU A 227 25.41 9.13 -3.69
C GLU A 227 24.52 9.60 -2.54
N LEU A 228 23.23 9.82 -2.81
CA LEU A 228 22.23 10.16 -1.81
C LEU A 228 22.06 9.04 -0.77
N VAL A 229 21.97 7.78 -1.20
CA VAL A 229 21.86 6.63 -0.28
C VAL A 229 23.12 6.45 0.54
N GLU A 230 24.29 6.52 -0.08
CA GLU A 230 25.59 6.45 0.61
C GLU A 230 25.71 7.60 1.64
N THR A 231 25.24 8.79 1.29
CA THR A 231 25.18 9.97 2.18
C THR A 231 24.32 9.70 3.40
N ILE A 232 23.09 9.19 3.22
CA ILE A 232 22.19 8.86 4.34
C ILE A 232 22.81 7.77 5.22
N GLN A 233 23.36 6.73 4.60
CA GLN A 233 23.95 5.62 5.32
C GLN A 233 25.15 6.06 6.17
N GLY A 234 26.02 6.88 5.61
CA GLY A 234 27.15 7.49 6.32
C GLY A 234 26.66 8.34 7.50
N ALA A 235 25.74 9.27 7.24
CA ALA A 235 25.21 10.17 8.26
C ALA A 235 24.56 9.44 9.44
N ALA A 236 23.76 8.42 9.19
CA ALA A 236 23.12 7.63 10.24
C ALA A 236 24.13 6.78 11.03
N LYS A 237 25.14 6.19 10.38
CA LYS A 237 26.21 5.43 11.05
C LYS A 237 27.15 6.29 11.90
N GLU A 238 27.28 7.58 11.58
CA GLU A 238 28.03 8.53 12.40
C GLU A 238 27.35 8.76 13.77
N VAL A 239 26.02 8.73 13.83
CA VAL A 239 25.25 8.86 15.08
C VAL A 239 25.16 7.52 15.81
N ASP A 240 24.82 6.46 15.08
CA ASP A 240 24.63 5.13 15.67
C ASP A 240 25.22 4.06 14.73
N LYS A 241 26.39 3.55 15.13
CA LYS A 241 27.11 2.50 14.39
C LYS A 241 26.35 1.17 14.32
N SER A 242 25.34 0.96 15.17
CA SER A 242 24.49 -0.23 15.15
C SER A 242 23.36 -0.14 14.11
N VAL A 243 23.17 1.03 13.48
CA VAL A 243 22.18 1.19 12.41
C VAL A 243 22.53 0.28 11.25
N GLN A 244 21.67 -0.71 11.05
CA GLN A 244 21.64 -1.53 9.84
C GLN A 244 20.62 -0.93 8.87
N PHE A 245 20.96 -0.91 7.59
CA PHE A 245 20.08 -0.43 6.54
C PHE A 245 19.62 -1.59 5.66
N GLN A 246 18.38 -1.52 5.22
CA GLN A 246 17.89 -2.28 4.10
C GLN A 246 17.85 -1.32 2.89
N THR A 247 18.73 -1.54 1.90
CA THR A 247 18.81 -0.74 0.66
C THR A 247 18.56 -1.54 -0.60
N GLU A 248 18.59 -2.87 -0.51
CA GLU A 248 18.51 -3.81 -1.65
C GLU A 248 17.08 -4.14 -2.07
N PHE A 249 16.16 -3.16 -2.10
CA PHE A 249 14.78 -3.52 -2.37
C PHE A 249 14.56 -4.01 -3.82
N LEU A 250 15.31 -3.54 -4.83
CA LEU A 250 15.10 -4.01 -6.21
C LEU A 250 15.49 -5.48 -6.44
N GLU A 251 16.70 -5.90 -6.04
CA GLU A 251 17.10 -7.31 -6.17
C GLU A 251 16.27 -8.23 -5.27
N TRP A 252 15.89 -7.74 -4.07
CA TRP A 252 15.07 -8.49 -3.13
C TRP A 252 13.62 -8.60 -3.59
N HIS A 253 13.03 -7.57 -4.18
CA HIS A 253 11.65 -7.60 -4.68
C HIS A 253 11.51 -8.44 -5.96
N GLN A 254 12.51 -8.40 -6.87
CA GLN A 254 12.52 -9.26 -8.06
C GLN A 254 12.76 -10.75 -7.71
N ARG A 255 13.54 -11.07 -6.67
CA ARG A 255 13.86 -12.47 -6.31
C ARG A 255 12.97 -13.08 -5.23
N PHE A 256 12.48 -12.29 -4.26
CA PHE A 256 11.84 -12.80 -3.03
C PHE A 256 10.36 -12.45 -2.88
N CYS A 257 9.76 -11.69 -3.81
CA CYS A 257 8.30 -11.66 -4.00
C CYS A 257 7.76 -12.99 -4.56
N ASN A 258 8.28 -14.13 -4.10
CA ASN A 258 7.67 -15.45 -4.19
C ASN A 258 7.44 -16.05 -2.79
N VAL A 259 7.85 -15.37 -1.71
CA VAL A 259 7.68 -15.85 -0.33
C VAL A 259 6.72 -14.94 0.43
N ALA A 260 5.49 -15.42 0.63
CA ALA A 260 4.46 -14.75 1.42
C ALA A 260 4.96 -14.42 2.83
N GLY A 261 4.77 -13.17 3.25
CA GLY A 261 4.92 -12.79 4.65
C GLY A 261 6.29 -12.28 5.08
N VAL A 262 7.09 -11.64 4.21
CA VAL A 262 8.34 -10.98 4.64
C VAL A 262 8.27 -9.44 4.56
N SER A 263 7.37 -8.87 3.75
CA SER A 263 7.41 -7.44 3.42
C SER A 263 6.86 -6.47 4.48
N ALA A 264 6.00 -6.89 5.40
CA ALA A 264 5.50 -6.02 6.48
C ALA A 264 6.21 -6.25 7.84
N HIS A 265 7.15 -7.19 7.93
CA HIS A 265 7.82 -7.48 9.20
C HIS A 265 8.83 -6.40 9.58
N TRP A 266 9.61 -5.93 8.61
CA TRP A 266 10.60 -4.89 8.88
C TRP A 266 9.94 -3.59 9.39
N SER A 267 8.75 -3.25 8.91
CA SER A 267 8.03 -2.04 9.33
C SER A 267 7.43 -2.18 10.73
N ARG A 268 7.26 -3.40 11.25
CA ARG A 268 6.93 -3.64 12.67
C ARG A 268 8.16 -3.51 13.57
N ASP A 269 9.32 -3.94 13.09
CA ASP A 269 10.52 -4.08 13.91
C ASP A 269 11.43 -2.84 13.87
N CYS A 270 11.36 -2.01 12.82
CA CYS A 270 12.20 -0.82 12.71
C CYS A 270 11.87 0.24 13.78
N LYS A 271 12.85 1.05 14.18
CA LYS A 271 12.62 2.19 15.08
C LYS A 271 12.06 3.40 14.34
N GLY A 272 12.37 3.54 13.06
CA GLY A 272 11.86 4.58 12.17
C GLY A 272 12.27 4.35 10.72
N ALA A 273 11.84 5.24 9.83
CA ALA A 273 12.16 5.17 8.41
C ALA A 273 12.49 6.53 7.81
N ILE A 274 13.35 6.54 6.80
CA ILE A 274 13.64 7.70 5.96
C ILE A 274 13.10 7.39 4.56
N LEU A 275 12.25 8.26 4.05
CA LEU A 275 11.49 8.04 2.82
C LEU A 275 11.65 9.22 1.87
N PHE A 276 11.67 8.92 0.57
CA PHE A 276 11.60 9.91 -0.50
C PHE A 276 10.24 9.78 -1.20
N PRO A 277 9.23 10.59 -0.83
CA PRO A 277 7.82 10.35 -1.23
C PRO A 277 7.59 10.42 -2.75
N GLU A 278 8.47 11.12 -3.46
CA GLU A 278 8.40 11.29 -4.91
C GLU A 278 8.90 10.07 -5.69
N ALA A 279 9.63 9.17 -5.04
CA ALA A 279 10.35 8.05 -5.63
C ALA A 279 9.47 7.06 -6.39
N SER A 280 8.38 6.56 -5.80
CA SER A 280 7.70 5.39 -6.36
C SER A 280 6.28 5.13 -5.85
N TYR A 281 5.62 4.16 -6.50
CA TYR A 281 4.40 3.53 -5.99
C TYR A 281 4.64 2.83 -4.65
N GLY A 282 5.76 2.11 -4.52
CA GLY A 282 6.09 1.27 -3.36
C GLY A 282 6.20 2.10 -2.08
N VAL A 283 6.85 3.26 -2.14
CA VAL A 283 7.03 4.15 -0.98
C VAL A 283 5.71 4.50 -0.31
N ARG A 284 4.62 4.62 -1.07
CA ARG A 284 3.30 4.99 -0.53
C ARG A 284 2.66 3.84 0.25
N VAL A 285 2.85 2.61 -0.22
CA VAL A 285 2.41 1.40 0.50
C VAL A 285 3.22 1.27 1.79
N GLU A 286 4.52 1.53 1.74
CA GLU A 286 5.41 1.53 2.91
C GLU A 286 5.04 2.61 3.93
N MET A 287 4.68 3.80 3.48
CA MET A 287 4.12 4.85 4.33
C MET A 287 2.85 4.38 5.03
N GLY A 288 2.01 3.62 4.33
CA GLY A 288 0.89 2.91 4.94
C GLY A 288 1.36 1.95 6.03
N TRP A 289 2.27 1.02 5.73
CA TRP A 289 2.79 0.09 6.75
C TRP A 289 3.34 0.79 8.00
N LEU A 290 4.22 1.76 7.80
CA LEU A 290 4.87 2.51 8.87
C LEU A 290 3.85 3.27 9.72
N SER A 291 2.91 3.97 9.10
CA SER A 291 1.87 4.68 9.83
C SER A 291 0.88 3.75 10.55
N ALA A 292 0.54 2.59 9.96
CA ALA A 292 -0.29 1.58 10.64
C ALA A 292 0.33 1.07 11.96
N PHE A 293 1.66 1.06 12.04
CA PHE A 293 2.40 0.66 13.25
C PHE A 293 2.91 1.85 14.07
N GLY A 294 2.51 3.08 13.74
CA GLY A 294 2.93 4.29 14.46
C GLY A 294 4.44 4.52 14.42
N LYS A 295 5.11 4.15 13.32
CA LYS A 295 6.56 4.34 13.17
C LYS A 295 6.90 5.79 12.84
N PRO A 296 7.90 6.37 13.50
CA PRO A 296 8.50 7.63 13.07
C PRO A 296 8.99 7.56 11.62
N MET A 297 8.73 8.62 10.85
CA MET A 297 9.09 8.75 9.45
C MET A 297 9.70 10.13 9.19
N LEU A 298 10.91 10.15 8.63
CA LEU A 298 11.49 11.33 7.99
C LEU A 298 11.20 11.28 6.50
N ARG A 299 10.43 12.23 5.97
CA ARG A 299 10.16 12.37 4.54
C ARG A 299 11.04 13.48 3.98
N LEU A 300 11.98 13.10 3.12
CA LEU A 300 12.91 14.01 2.47
C LEU A 300 12.37 14.40 1.09
N HIS A 301 12.18 15.69 0.88
CA HIS A 301 11.71 16.29 -0.37
C HIS A 301 12.82 17.15 -0.99
N GLU A 302 13.08 16.97 -2.28
CA GLU A 302 14.06 17.78 -2.99
C GLU A 302 13.43 19.14 -3.38
N GLY A 303 14.00 20.24 -2.89
CA GLY A 303 13.60 21.60 -3.28
C GLY A 303 12.32 22.13 -2.60
N GLU A 304 11.18 21.44 -2.72
CA GLU A 304 9.91 21.85 -2.10
C GLU A 304 9.04 20.65 -1.70
N ILE A 305 8.14 20.84 -0.73
CA ILE A 305 7.19 19.79 -0.31
C ILE A 305 6.00 19.76 -1.26
N ARG A 306 5.79 18.62 -1.94
CA ARG A 306 4.65 18.40 -2.84
C ARG A 306 3.76 17.28 -2.33
N TYR A 307 2.63 17.66 -1.73
CA TYR A 307 1.60 16.69 -1.37
C TYR A 307 0.71 16.36 -2.58
N ARG A 308 0.46 15.07 -2.82
CA ARG A 308 -0.38 14.58 -3.92
C ARG A 308 -1.80 14.26 -3.49
N CYS A 309 -2.07 14.12 -2.19
CA CYS A 309 -3.43 14.03 -1.66
C CYS A 309 -3.52 14.51 -0.20
N GLY A 310 -4.75 14.69 0.28
CA GLY A 310 -5.03 15.03 1.68
C GLY A 310 -4.45 14.00 2.65
N LEU A 311 -4.64 12.70 2.37
CA LEU A 311 -4.07 11.64 3.20
C LEU A 311 -2.56 11.77 3.41
N GLU A 312 -1.78 12.00 2.34
CA GLU A 312 -0.32 12.18 2.41
C GLU A 312 0.09 13.35 3.30
N LYS A 313 -0.56 14.50 3.12
CA LYS A 313 -0.32 15.71 3.91
C LYS A 313 -0.60 15.49 5.39
N HIS A 314 -1.53 14.58 5.70
CA HIS A 314 -2.11 14.41 7.02
C HIS A 314 -1.76 13.08 7.68
N LEU A 315 -0.79 12.33 7.15
CA LEU A 315 -0.26 11.11 7.78
C LEU A 315 0.31 11.35 9.18
N GLY A 316 0.76 12.56 9.50
CA GLY A 316 1.16 12.96 10.86
C GLY A 316 0.00 13.03 11.86
N HIS A 317 -1.25 12.88 11.42
CA HIS A 317 -2.42 12.76 12.31
C HIS A 317 -2.78 11.32 12.64
N VAL A 318 -2.09 10.34 12.06
CA VAL A 318 -2.24 8.95 12.48
C VAL A 318 -1.76 8.84 13.94
N PRO A 319 -2.57 8.28 14.86
CA PRO A 319 -2.17 8.13 16.26
C PRO A 319 -0.81 7.46 16.40
N ASN A 320 0.06 8.05 17.22
CA ASN A 320 1.43 7.60 17.49
C ASN A 320 2.40 7.67 16.29
N SER A 321 1.96 8.12 15.11
CA SER A 321 2.85 8.32 13.96
C SER A 321 3.50 9.70 14.03
N ARG A 322 4.84 9.75 14.09
CA ARG A 322 5.61 10.99 13.95
C ARG A 322 6.10 11.11 12.52
N VAL A 323 5.50 12.02 11.74
CA VAL A 323 5.92 12.27 10.35
C VAL A 323 6.60 13.63 10.27
N GLU A 324 7.85 13.64 9.83
CA GLU A 324 8.65 14.85 9.63
C GLU A 324 8.91 15.08 8.16
N ASP A 325 8.22 16.05 7.57
CA ASP A 325 8.56 16.55 6.25
C ASP A 325 9.74 17.54 6.35
N ARG A 326 10.77 17.27 5.57
CA ARG A 326 11.95 18.14 5.47
C ARG A 326 12.32 18.32 4.00
N VAL A 327 12.71 19.55 3.67
CA VAL A 327 13.22 19.90 2.36
C VAL A 327 14.74 19.88 2.43
N PHE A 328 15.39 19.27 1.44
CA PHE A 328 16.83 19.36 1.24
C PHE A 328 17.13 20.04 -0.11
N ARG A 329 18.24 20.78 -0.17
CA ARG A 329 18.76 21.41 -1.40
C ARG A 329 20.19 20.96 -1.73
N SER A 330 20.81 20.23 -0.82
CA SER A 330 22.18 19.72 -0.91
C SER A 330 22.31 18.40 -0.15
N LEU A 331 23.38 17.66 -0.39
CA LEU A 331 23.68 16.45 0.36
C LEU A 331 24.08 16.75 1.81
N ASP A 332 24.63 17.92 2.10
CA ASP A 332 24.94 18.32 3.48
C ASP A 332 23.67 18.61 4.29
N ASP A 333 22.61 19.13 3.65
CA ASP A 333 21.27 19.19 4.27
C ASP A 333 20.79 17.78 4.64
N VAL A 334 20.91 16.82 3.71
CA VAL A 334 20.51 15.43 3.94
C VAL A 334 21.27 14.85 5.13
N LYS A 335 22.61 14.98 5.18
CA LYS A 335 23.41 14.50 6.31
C LYS A 335 22.91 15.06 7.63
N ARG A 336 22.74 16.38 7.71
CA ARG A 336 22.28 17.05 8.94
C ARG A 336 20.90 16.54 9.37
N LEU A 337 19.93 16.52 8.45
CA LEU A 337 18.56 16.09 8.73
C LEU A 337 18.48 14.61 9.16
N VAL A 338 19.29 13.75 8.54
CA VAL A 338 19.36 12.33 8.91
C VAL A 338 19.92 12.17 10.31
N LYS A 339 20.98 12.90 10.68
CA LYS A 339 21.56 12.86 12.03
C LYS A 339 20.53 13.28 13.08
N GLU A 340 19.90 14.45 12.89
CA GLU A 340 18.86 14.97 13.77
C GLU A 340 17.73 13.95 13.99
N PHE A 341 17.28 13.30 12.91
CA PHE A 341 16.24 12.29 13.00
C PHE A 341 16.70 11.06 13.78
N VAL A 342 17.88 10.50 13.48
CA VAL A 342 18.43 9.30 14.16
C VAL A 342 18.69 9.57 15.64
N GLU A 343 19.23 10.74 15.99
CA GLU A 343 19.37 11.18 17.38
C GLU A 343 18.00 11.18 18.08
N SER A 344 16.97 11.70 17.41
CA SER A 344 15.61 11.73 17.96
C SER A 344 14.91 10.37 18.05
N LEU A 345 15.42 9.32 17.39
CA LEU A 345 14.96 7.94 17.57
C LEU A 345 15.63 7.24 18.77
N ASN A 346 16.76 7.76 19.22
CA ASN A 346 17.55 7.22 20.33
C ASN A 346 17.30 7.95 21.66
N ALA A 347 16.72 9.16 21.61
CA ALA A 347 16.17 9.88 22.75
C ALA A 347 14.83 9.29 23.19
#